data_AF-A0A2V1BPP5-F1
#
_entry.id   AF-A0A2V1BPP5-F1
#
_cell.length_a   1.000
_cell.length_b   1.000
_cell.length_c   1.000
_cell.angle_alpha   90.00
_cell.angle_beta   90.00
_cell.angle_gamma   90.00
#
_symmetry.space_group_name_H-M   'P 1'
#
loop_
_entity.id
_entity.type
_entity.pdbx_description
1 polymer ?
#
loop_
_entity_poly.entity_id
_entity_poly.type
_entity_poly.pdbx_seq_one_letter_code
_entity_poly.pdbx_strand_id
1 'polypeptide(L)'
;MPTLSDISTRSDVELTSRPIVKGKYQKPSTLVHTLKTMKLDELPEIYPPVGCLVAETEEIRSVWEEHLKEALLSDPRSANKTRRQVVMMDFSKMKYTVPEGEYIEIRNAKTNEFVCAVQPNIFGQKTVRNANGGVFDHLNRAKGTRADDPGIMANVGYTAGLRSDPEFAWGKNLIGKSIEKEKLSYKSSCWLAHGWNLAQPYFPEEVVDDYNKVTAAVGGVGMDAGRWSKGKDNTVLRYIVPEGEADYLYETSDLAPPCANFSKNYVKGTHKDSNANKFGSSITTSRLKQMVSLNTRRTI
;
A
#
# COMPACT_ATOMS: atom_id res chain seq x y z
N MET A 1 38.38 9.81 -0.34
CA MET A 1 37.31 8.79 -0.26
C MET A 1 36.73 8.86 1.14
N PRO A 2 35.44 9.13 1.34
CA PRO A 2 34.89 9.14 2.68
C PRO A 2 34.70 7.69 3.17
N THR A 3 35.17 7.41 4.38
CA THR A 3 35.07 6.13 5.09
C THR A 3 33.76 6.04 5.87
N LEU A 4 33.36 4.82 6.26
CA LEU A 4 32.15 4.48 7.05
C LEU A 4 31.92 5.31 8.34
N SER A 5 32.90 6.11 8.77
CA SER A 5 32.85 7.02 9.91
C SER A 5 32.00 8.28 9.69
N ASP A 6 31.71 8.68 8.45
CA ASP A 6 30.98 9.92 8.16
C ASP A 6 29.45 9.74 8.13
N ILE A 7 28.96 8.55 8.50
CA ILE A 7 27.54 8.13 8.47
C ILE A 7 26.75 8.67 9.68
N SER A 8 27.38 9.31 10.68
CA SER A 8 26.74 9.59 11.97
C SER A 8 26.09 10.98 12.14
N THR A 9 26.08 11.87 11.14
CA THR A 9 25.52 13.22 11.33
C THR A 9 24.15 13.41 10.67
N ARG A 10 23.15 12.69 11.19
CA ARG A 10 21.73 13.13 11.35
C ARG A 10 20.89 11.96 11.87
N SER A 11 20.25 12.15 13.03
CA SER A 11 19.02 11.54 13.61
C SER A 11 18.60 10.06 13.40
N ASP A 12 19.19 9.32 12.48
CA ASP A 12 18.67 8.04 11.98
C ASP A 12 19.33 6.86 12.71
N VAL A 13 20.52 7.06 13.27
CA VAL A 13 21.27 6.07 14.07
C VAL A 13 20.66 5.90 15.47
N GLU A 14 20.00 6.92 16.04
CA GLU A 14 19.35 6.83 17.36
C GLU A 14 18.03 6.04 17.37
N LEU A 15 17.58 5.57 16.20
CA LEU A 15 16.29 4.90 16.06
C LEU A 15 16.36 3.38 16.25
N THR A 16 17.55 2.81 16.38
CA THR A 16 17.72 1.36 16.38
C THR A 16 18.84 0.90 17.31
N SER A 17 18.55 -0.17 18.06
CA SER A 17 19.52 -0.88 18.91
C SER A 17 20.09 -2.11 18.22
N ARG A 18 19.83 -2.30 16.92
CA ARG A 18 20.21 -3.49 16.15
C ARG A 18 21.49 -3.21 15.34
N PRO A 19 22.30 -4.24 15.05
CA PRO A 19 23.44 -4.05 14.15
C PRO A 19 22.97 -3.58 12.78
N ILE A 20 23.64 -2.56 12.23
CA ILE A 20 23.37 -2.02 10.89
C ILE A 20 24.24 -2.73 9.86
N VAL A 21 23.61 -3.30 8.85
CA VAL A 21 24.24 -3.99 7.72
C VAL A 21 23.96 -3.20 6.44
N LYS A 22 24.94 -3.08 5.54
CA LYS A 22 24.71 -2.46 4.23
C LYS A 22 23.78 -3.35 3.40
N GLY A 23 22.57 -2.85 3.13
CA GLY A 23 21.64 -3.45 2.20
C GLY A 23 22.20 -3.42 0.78
N LYS A 24 21.95 -4.50 0.03
CA LYS A 24 22.19 -4.53 -1.40
C LYS A 24 20.86 -4.81 -2.07
N TYR A 25 20.42 -3.92 -2.95
CA TYR A 25 19.43 -4.31 -3.93
C TYR A 25 20.09 -5.31 -4.86
N GLN A 26 19.66 -6.56 -4.78
CA GLN A 26 19.83 -7.41 -5.92
C GLN A 26 18.84 -6.90 -6.94
N LYS A 27 19.33 -6.18 -7.97
CA LYS A 27 18.58 -6.12 -9.22
C LYS A 27 18.22 -7.58 -9.52
N PRO A 28 16.94 -7.91 -9.75
CA PRO A 28 16.54 -9.27 -10.09
C PRO A 28 17.48 -9.71 -11.20
N SER A 29 18.33 -10.68 -10.90
CA SER A 29 19.47 -11.02 -11.73
C SER A 29 18.95 -11.73 -12.96
N THR A 30 18.44 -11.00 -13.97
CA THR A 30 17.77 -11.61 -15.14
C THR A 30 16.94 -12.79 -14.68
N LEU A 31 16.09 -12.55 -13.68
CA LEU A 31 15.23 -13.61 -13.19
C LEU A 31 14.33 -13.88 -14.39
N VAL A 32 14.66 -14.97 -15.10
CA VAL A 32 14.01 -15.48 -16.31
C VAL A 32 12.63 -15.97 -15.90
N HIS A 33 11.82 -15.07 -15.38
CA HIS A 33 10.41 -15.30 -15.24
C HIS A 33 9.84 -15.00 -16.61
N THR A 34 9.21 -16.01 -17.18
CA THR A 34 8.43 -15.83 -18.40
C THR A 34 7.31 -14.86 -18.07
N LEU A 35 7.52 -13.57 -18.34
CA LEU A 35 6.45 -12.60 -18.32
C LEU A 35 5.44 -13.05 -19.36
N LYS A 36 4.32 -13.58 -18.89
CA LYS A 36 3.24 -14.03 -19.76
C LYS A 36 2.30 -12.87 -19.98
N THR A 37 2.27 -12.37 -21.20
CA THR A 37 1.25 -11.40 -21.60
C THR A 37 -0.04 -12.14 -21.97
N MET A 38 -1.12 -11.81 -21.28
CA MET A 38 -2.46 -12.29 -21.55
C MET A 38 -3.31 -11.16 -22.10
N LYS A 39 -4.04 -11.44 -23.18
CA LYS A 39 -5.03 -10.53 -23.74
C LYS A 39 -6.42 -10.99 -23.34
N LEU A 40 -7.17 -10.11 -22.68
CA LEU A 40 -8.54 -10.40 -22.24
C LEU A 40 -9.52 -9.40 -22.85
N ASP A 41 -10.67 -9.91 -23.29
CA ASP A 41 -11.79 -9.08 -23.70
C ASP A 41 -12.46 -8.43 -22.49
N GLU A 42 -13.02 -7.24 -22.73
CA GLU A 42 -13.91 -6.59 -21.76
C GLU A 42 -15.14 -7.46 -21.51
N LEU A 43 -15.58 -7.50 -20.24
CA LEU A 43 -16.83 -8.13 -19.90
C LEU A 43 -17.98 -7.32 -20.52
N PRO A 44 -19.04 -8.00 -21.03
CA PRO A 44 -20.22 -7.30 -21.55
C PRO A 44 -20.94 -6.49 -20.47
N GLU A 45 -20.82 -6.92 -19.21
CA GLU A 45 -21.36 -6.24 -18.03
C GLU A 45 -20.30 -6.17 -16.93
N ILE A 46 -20.27 -5.05 -16.21
CA ILE A 46 -19.35 -4.86 -15.08
C ILE A 46 -19.63 -5.90 -14.00
N TYR A 47 -18.59 -6.63 -13.60
CA TYR A 47 -18.66 -7.60 -12.54
C TYR A 47 -17.43 -7.51 -11.62
N PRO A 48 -17.61 -7.58 -10.29
CA PRO A 48 -18.88 -7.55 -9.56
C PRO A 48 -19.65 -6.22 -9.72
N PRO A 49 -20.98 -6.17 -9.50
CA PRO A 49 -21.76 -4.95 -9.69
C PRO A 49 -21.24 -3.76 -8.88
N VAL A 50 -21.33 -2.56 -9.46
CA VAL A 50 -20.90 -1.31 -8.80
C VAL A 50 -21.73 -1.09 -7.53
N GLY A 51 -21.04 -0.74 -6.43
CA GLY A 51 -21.64 -0.44 -5.13
C GLY A 51 -21.80 -1.65 -4.21
N CYS A 52 -21.61 -2.88 -4.73
CA CYS A 52 -21.72 -4.11 -3.95
C CYS A 52 -20.41 -4.48 -3.26
N LEU A 53 -20.53 -5.01 -2.05
CA LEU A 53 -19.47 -5.73 -1.36
C LEU A 53 -19.45 -7.17 -1.85
N VAL A 54 -18.28 -7.80 -1.89
CA VAL A 54 -18.11 -9.14 -2.49
C VAL A 54 -17.61 -10.09 -1.43
N ALA A 55 -18.32 -11.19 -1.24
CA ALA A 55 -17.95 -12.27 -0.33
C ALA A 55 -17.56 -13.52 -1.14
N GLU A 56 -16.41 -14.11 -0.80
CA GLU A 56 -15.96 -15.37 -1.41
C GLU A 56 -16.67 -16.59 -0.81
N THR A 57 -17.13 -16.49 0.44
CA THR A 57 -17.80 -17.57 1.18
C THR A 57 -19.02 -17.07 1.95
N GLU A 58 -19.90 -17.99 2.31
CA GLU A 58 -21.13 -17.69 3.05
C GLU A 58 -20.85 -17.16 4.46
N GLU A 59 -19.78 -17.66 5.09
CA GLU A 59 -19.34 -17.20 6.41
C GLU A 59 -18.91 -15.74 6.35
N ILE A 60 -18.16 -15.36 5.29
CA ILE A 60 -17.77 -13.98 5.05
C ILE A 60 -19.03 -13.14 4.87
N ARG A 61 -19.95 -13.55 3.99
CA ARG A 61 -21.21 -12.84 3.75
C ARG A 61 -21.96 -12.56 5.05
N SER A 62 -22.14 -13.58 5.87
CA SER A 62 -22.87 -13.49 7.14
C SER A 62 -22.26 -12.45 8.08
N VAL A 63 -20.92 -12.47 8.25
CA VAL A 63 -20.20 -11.48 9.09
C VAL A 63 -20.37 -10.06 8.56
N TRP A 64 -20.30 -9.87 7.24
CA TRP A 64 -20.49 -8.56 6.62
C TRP A 64 -21.92 -8.06 6.77
N GLU A 65 -22.92 -8.90 6.52
CA GLU A 65 -24.33 -8.53 6.67
C GLU A 65 -24.69 -8.18 8.11
N GLU A 66 -24.15 -8.91 9.09
CA GLU A 66 -24.31 -8.59 10.51
C GLU A 66 -23.66 -7.24 10.86
N HIS A 67 -22.38 -7.05 10.51
CA HIS A 67 -21.67 -5.79 10.77
C HIS A 67 -22.40 -4.60 10.15
N LEU A 68 -22.87 -4.74 8.90
CA LEU A 68 -23.55 -3.67 8.20
C LEU A 68 -24.87 -3.28 8.87
N LYS A 69 -25.56 -4.15 9.61
CA LYS A 69 -26.78 -3.77 10.34
C LYS A 69 -26.49 -2.71 11.42
N GLU A 70 -25.35 -2.86 12.11
CA GLU A 70 -25.02 -2.09 13.31
C GLU A 70 -23.99 -0.99 13.07
N ALA A 71 -23.21 -1.08 11.99
CA ALA A 71 -22.14 -0.13 11.70
C ALA A 71 -22.66 1.31 11.60
N LEU A 72 -21.93 2.22 12.25
CA LEU A 72 -22.13 3.66 12.10
C LEU A 72 -21.85 4.05 10.65
N LEU A 73 -22.76 4.81 10.05
CA LEU A 73 -22.54 5.36 8.73
C LEU A 73 -21.50 6.49 8.83
N SER A 74 -20.48 6.44 7.96
CA SER A 74 -19.37 7.40 7.96
C SER A 74 -19.77 8.82 7.58
N ASP A 75 -20.90 8.98 6.88
CA ASP A 75 -21.50 10.28 6.58
C ASP A 75 -22.98 10.24 6.97
N PRO A 76 -23.46 11.08 7.91
CA PRO A 76 -24.88 11.18 8.26
C PRO A 76 -25.78 11.52 7.06
N ARG A 77 -25.25 12.18 6.02
CA ARG A 77 -25.98 12.45 4.75
C ARG A 77 -26.18 11.17 3.93
N SER A 78 -25.44 10.11 4.24
CA SER A 78 -25.62 8.78 3.69
C SER A 78 -26.64 7.95 4.48
N ALA A 79 -27.26 8.51 5.55
CA ALA A 79 -28.32 7.83 6.30
C ALA A 79 -29.53 7.43 5.43
N ASN A 80 -29.76 8.16 4.33
CA ASN A 80 -30.80 7.86 3.36
C ASN A 80 -30.34 6.94 2.20
N LYS A 81 -29.09 6.45 2.23
CA LYS A 81 -28.59 5.48 1.22
C LYS A 81 -28.82 4.07 1.75
N THR A 82 -29.40 3.22 0.90
CA THR A 82 -29.47 1.77 1.13
C THR A 82 -28.10 1.25 1.53
N ARG A 83 -28.03 0.50 2.64
CA ARG A 83 -26.79 -0.17 3.04
C ARG A 83 -26.27 -1.01 1.88
N ARG A 84 -24.95 -1.05 1.70
CA ARG A 84 -24.34 -1.79 0.58
C ARG A 84 -24.77 -3.26 0.64
N GLN A 85 -25.17 -3.82 -0.50
CA GLN A 85 -25.46 -5.24 -0.59
C GLN A 85 -24.15 -6.03 -0.61
N VAL A 86 -24.17 -7.20 0.03
CA VAL A 86 -23.10 -8.18 -0.06
C VAL A 86 -23.50 -9.22 -1.11
N VAL A 87 -22.75 -9.32 -2.19
CA VAL A 87 -22.96 -10.29 -3.26
C VAL A 87 -21.95 -11.43 -3.13
N MET A 88 -22.38 -12.64 -3.41
CA MET A 88 -21.49 -13.79 -3.49
C MET A 88 -20.66 -13.72 -4.77
N MET A 89 -19.36 -14.03 -4.64
CA MET A 89 -18.47 -14.19 -5.78
C MET A 89 -18.96 -15.35 -6.65
N ASP A 90 -19.18 -15.07 -7.92
CA ASP A 90 -19.50 -16.03 -8.96
C ASP A 90 -18.19 -16.43 -9.64
N PHE A 91 -17.60 -17.50 -9.11
CA PHE A 91 -16.33 -18.04 -9.62
C PHE A 91 -16.41 -18.46 -11.10
N SER A 92 -17.60 -18.70 -11.67
CA SER A 92 -17.75 -19.00 -13.11
C SER A 92 -17.40 -17.81 -14.01
N LYS A 93 -17.43 -16.58 -13.47
CA LYS A 93 -17.02 -15.36 -14.17
C LYS A 93 -15.51 -15.10 -14.11
N MET A 94 -14.76 -15.84 -13.29
CA MET A 94 -13.30 -15.75 -13.25
C MET A 94 -12.69 -16.37 -14.50
N LYS A 95 -11.97 -15.56 -15.29
CA LYS A 95 -11.32 -16.02 -16.53
C LYS A 95 -9.96 -16.64 -16.30
N TYR A 96 -9.26 -16.20 -15.26
CA TYR A 96 -7.91 -16.66 -14.98
C TYR A 96 -7.59 -16.59 -13.49
N THR A 97 -6.90 -17.62 -13.01
CA THR A 97 -6.26 -17.63 -11.69
C THR A 97 -4.77 -17.68 -11.92
N VAL A 98 -4.03 -16.71 -11.38
CA VAL A 98 -2.57 -16.65 -11.51
C VAL A 98 -1.94 -17.72 -10.61
N PRO A 99 -1.26 -18.72 -11.17
CA PRO A 99 -0.57 -19.73 -10.37
C PRO A 99 0.60 -19.13 -9.58
N GLU A 100 1.03 -19.83 -8.55
CA GLU A 100 2.26 -19.47 -7.85
C GLU A 100 3.47 -19.56 -8.80
N GLY A 101 4.31 -18.52 -8.79
CA GLY A 101 5.51 -18.44 -9.63
C GLY A 101 5.26 -17.90 -11.05
N GLU A 102 4.01 -17.69 -11.46
CA GLU A 102 3.71 -17.04 -12.73
C GLU A 102 3.60 -15.53 -12.59
N TYR A 103 4.27 -14.81 -13.49
CA TYR A 103 4.17 -13.37 -13.63
C TYR A 103 3.36 -13.06 -14.87
N ILE A 104 2.22 -12.41 -14.65
CA ILE A 104 1.31 -12.11 -15.73
C ILE A 104 1.14 -10.61 -15.90
N GLU A 105 1.10 -10.20 -17.16
CA GLU A 105 0.63 -8.90 -17.57
C GLU A 105 -0.66 -9.10 -18.34
N ILE A 106 -1.72 -8.42 -17.94
CA ILE A 106 -3.02 -8.44 -18.59
C ILE A 106 -3.18 -7.14 -19.38
N ARG A 107 -3.45 -7.29 -20.68
CA ARG A 107 -3.82 -6.21 -21.58
C ARG A 107 -5.23 -6.40 -22.13
N ASN A 108 -5.89 -5.30 -22.44
CA ASN A 108 -7.14 -5.32 -23.18
C ASN A 108 -6.91 -5.95 -24.56
N ALA A 109 -7.70 -6.95 -24.94
CA ALA A 109 -7.50 -7.67 -26.19
C ALA A 109 -7.68 -6.79 -27.45
N LYS A 110 -8.55 -5.78 -27.38
CA LYS A 110 -8.87 -4.88 -28.49
C LYS A 110 -7.93 -3.69 -28.58
N THR A 111 -7.71 -3.00 -27.45
CA THR A 111 -6.93 -1.75 -27.43
C THR A 111 -5.45 -1.97 -27.13
N ASN A 112 -5.07 -3.16 -26.64
CA ASN A 112 -3.73 -3.47 -26.14
C ASN A 112 -3.27 -2.58 -24.98
N GLU A 113 -4.18 -1.85 -24.34
CA GLU A 113 -3.88 -1.05 -23.14
C GLU A 113 -3.60 -1.95 -21.94
N PHE A 114 -2.67 -1.53 -21.08
CA PHE A 114 -2.40 -2.20 -19.81
C PHE A 114 -3.63 -2.15 -18.89
N VAL A 115 -3.99 -3.31 -18.32
CA VAL A 115 -5.07 -3.44 -17.34
C VAL A 115 -4.49 -3.67 -15.95
N CYS A 116 -3.68 -4.70 -15.79
CA CYS A 116 -2.98 -4.98 -14.54
C CYS A 116 -1.82 -5.95 -14.76
N ALA A 117 -0.89 -6.01 -13.80
CA ALA A 117 0.10 -7.06 -13.68
C ALA A 117 0.01 -7.69 -12.29
N VAL A 118 0.24 -9.00 -12.22
CA VAL A 118 0.26 -9.75 -10.97
C VAL A 118 1.59 -10.47 -10.86
N GLN A 119 2.28 -10.20 -9.76
CA GLN A 119 3.57 -10.77 -9.46
C GLN A 119 3.57 -11.39 -8.06
N PRO A 120 3.43 -12.72 -7.94
CA PRO A 120 3.52 -13.40 -6.68
C PRO A 120 4.96 -13.37 -6.14
N ASN A 121 5.10 -13.33 -4.80
CA ASN A 121 6.36 -13.57 -4.10
C ASN A 121 7.52 -12.65 -4.52
N ILE A 122 7.25 -11.38 -4.86
CA ILE A 122 8.31 -10.39 -5.18
C ILE A 122 9.26 -10.11 -4.01
N PHE A 123 8.82 -10.42 -2.79
CA PHE A 123 9.56 -10.29 -1.55
C PHE A 123 9.88 -11.67 -0.99
N GLY A 124 11.09 -11.83 -0.43
CA GLY A 124 11.39 -12.99 0.40
C GLY A 124 10.45 -13.05 1.61
N GLN A 125 10.10 -14.26 2.05
CA GLN A 125 9.16 -14.50 3.17
C GLN A 125 9.50 -13.71 4.45
N LYS A 126 10.79 -13.55 4.73
CA LYS A 126 11.29 -12.78 5.87
C LYS A 126 10.94 -11.29 5.74
N THR A 127 11.18 -10.69 4.57
CA THR A 127 10.85 -9.31 4.25
C THR A 127 9.34 -9.08 4.33
N VAL A 128 8.53 -9.99 3.75
CA VAL A 128 7.06 -9.95 3.85
C VAL A 128 6.59 -9.91 5.31
N ARG A 129 7.11 -10.80 6.15
CA ARG A 129 6.73 -10.89 7.57
C ARG A 129 7.04 -9.59 8.32
N ASN A 130 8.21 -9.01 8.09
CA ASN A 130 8.62 -7.77 8.76
C ASN A 130 7.83 -6.56 8.24
N ALA A 131 7.59 -6.49 6.92
CA ALA A 131 6.73 -5.49 6.32
C ALA A 131 5.31 -5.55 6.91
N ASN A 132 4.77 -6.76 7.06
CA ASN A 132 3.49 -6.98 7.73
C ASN A 132 3.50 -6.42 9.17
N GLY A 133 4.54 -6.71 9.96
CA GLY A 133 4.69 -6.11 11.30
C GLY A 133 4.68 -4.57 11.27
N GLY A 134 5.40 -3.96 10.33
CA GLY A 134 5.41 -2.50 10.13
C GLY A 134 4.05 -1.91 9.76
N VAL A 135 3.30 -2.58 8.87
CA VAL A 135 1.93 -2.19 8.50
C VAL A 135 1.01 -2.24 9.72
N PHE A 136 1.05 -3.32 10.50
CA PHE A 136 0.23 -3.44 11.71
C PHE A 136 0.59 -2.42 12.78
N ASP A 137 1.88 -2.15 13.00
CA ASP A 137 2.36 -1.11 13.92
C ASP A 137 1.77 0.27 13.58
N HIS A 138 1.67 0.57 12.28
CA HIS A 138 1.06 1.81 11.79
C HIS A 138 -0.45 1.82 12.02
N LEU A 139 -1.15 0.79 11.54
CA LEU A 139 -2.61 0.72 11.59
C LEU A 139 -3.15 0.76 13.02
N ASN A 140 -2.47 0.12 13.97
CA ASN A 140 -2.86 0.14 15.39
C ASN A 140 -2.77 1.54 16.03
N ARG A 141 -2.07 2.48 15.39
CA ARG A 141 -1.87 3.85 15.88
C ARG A 141 -2.43 4.90 14.94
N ALA A 142 -3.12 4.50 13.86
CA ALA A 142 -3.69 5.42 12.89
C ALA A 142 -5.20 5.58 13.10
N LYS A 143 -5.70 6.79 12.87
CA LYS A 143 -7.12 6.99 12.60
C LYS A 143 -7.42 6.44 11.21
N GLY A 144 -8.35 5.49 11.14
CA GLY A 144 -8.88 4.99 9.88
C GLY A 144 -9.56 6.11 9.08
N THR A 145 -9.50 6.00 7.76
CA THR A 145 -10.14 6.95 6.84
C THR A 145 -11.65 6.74 6.74
N ARG A 146 -12.18 5.63 7.27
CA ARG A 146 -13.59 5.24 7.20
C ARG A 146 -14.05 4.59 8.49
N ALA A 147 -15.25 4.96 8.93
CA ALA A 147 -15.89 4.41 10.13
C ALA A 147 -16.91 3.30 9.81
N ASP A 148 -17.36 3.19 8.55
CA ASP A 148 -18.37 2.23 8.07
C ASP A 148 -17.77 0.90 7.57
N ASP A 149 -16.46 0.69 7.78
CA ASP A 149 -15.72 -0.49 7.35
C ASP A 149 -15.24 -1.26 8.61
N PRO A 150 -15.44 -2.59 8.70
CA PRO A 150 -14.90 -3.40 9.80
C PRO A 150 -13.37 -3.54 9.73
N GLY A 151 -12.77 -3.24 8.59
CA GLY A 151 -11.35 -3.09 8.41
C GLY A 151 -10.83 -1.69 8.78
N ILE A 152 -9.57 -1.47 8.47
CA ILE A 152 -8.93 -0.16 8.60
C ILE A 152 -8.09 0.11 7.37
N MET A 153 -8.22 1.33 6.85
CA MET A 153 -7.31 1.90 5.87
C MET A 153 -6.83 3.25 6.39
N ALA A 154 -5.52 3.44 6.42
CA ALA A 154 -4.87 4.66 6.87
C ALA A 154 -3.98 5.21 5.75
N ASN A 155 -4.13 6.51 5.47
CA ASN A 155 -3.23 7.22 4.57
C ASN A 155 -1.81 7.27 5.20
N VAL A 156 -0.80 7.10 4.35
CA VAL A 156 0.61 7.27 4.71
C VAL A 156 1.24 8.18 3.65
N GLY A 157 2.04 9.15 4.08
CA GLY A 157 2.66 10.11 3.17
C GLY A 157 1.95 11.44 3.10
N TYR A 158 2.19 12.16 2.01
CA TYR A 158 1.57 13.45 1.71
C TYR A 158 0.10 13.26 1.32
N THR A 159 -0.73 14.17 1.81
CA THR A 159 -2.17 14.21 1.54
C THR A 159 -2.57 15.64 1.19
N ALA A 160 -3.74 15.84 0.58
CA ALA A 160 -4.28 17.17 0.30
C ALA A 160 -4.85 17.90 1.54
N GLY A 161 -4.65 17.36 2.75
CA GLY A 161 -5.11 17.98 3.98
C GLY A 161 -6.62 17.91 4.19
N LEU A 162 -7.15 18.84 5.00
CA LEU A 162 -8.57 18.92 5.32
C LEU A 162 -9.33 19.55 4.15
N ARG A 163 -10.58 19.11 3.91
CA ARG A 163 -11.41 19.72 2.85
C ARG A 163 -11.69 21.21 3.10
N SER A 164 -11.76 21.61 4.36
CA SER A 164 -11.99 22.99 4.79
C SER A 164 -10.73 23.85 4.75
N ASP A 165 -9.55 23.23 4.74
CA ASP A 165 -8.24 23.90 4.76
C ASP A 165 -7.24 22.99 4.02
N PRO A 166 -7.30 22.99 2.68
CA PRO A 166 -6.52 22.06 1.87
C PRO A 166 -5.04 22.48 1.89
N GLU A 167 -4.22 21.63 2.48
CA GLU A 167 -2.77 21.79 2.55
C GLU A 167 -2.11 20.50 2.08
N PHE A 168 -1.20 20.60 1.10
CA PHE A 168 -0.40 19.46 0.67
C PHE A 168 0.74 19.23 1.65
N ALA A 169 0.51 18.36 2.64
CA ALA A 169 1.43 18.09 3.73
C ALA A 169 1.40 16.61 4.15
N TRP A 170 2.42 16.20 4.91
CA TRP A 170 2.46 14.87 5.50
C TRP A 170 1.24 14.62 6.40
N GLY A 171 0.60 13.46 6.21
CA GLY A 171 -0.61 13.06 6.91
C GLY A 171 -0.44 13.06 8.44
N LYS A 172 -1.39 13.67 9.14
CA LYS A 172 -1.41 13.79 10.62
C LYS A 172 -2.41 12.83 11.28
N ASN A 173 -2.61 11.64 10.70
CA ASN A 173 -3.60 10.65 11.15
C ASN A 173 -3.12 9.75 12.29
N LEU A 174 -1.84 9.81 12.68
CA LEU A 174 -1.31 9.02 13.80
C LEU A 174 -1.74 9.58 15.18
N ILE A 175 -2.05 8.68 16.10
CA ILE A 175 -2.45 8.91 17.50
C ILE A 175 -1.22 8.64 18.41
N GLY A 176 -1.12 9.33 19.54
CA GLY A 176 0.00 9.18 20.50
C GLY A 176 0.85 10.43 20.64
N LYS A 177 2.07 10.28 21.20
CA LYS A 177 3.02 11.39 21.40
C LYS A 177 3.75 11.75 20.10
N SER A 178 4.13 13.02 19.91
CA SER A 178 4.76 13.50 18.65
C SER A 178 5.97 12.65 18.23
N ILE A 179 6.88 12.40 19.18
CA ILE A 179 8.11 11.64 18.92
C ILE A 179 7.80 10.21 18.43
N GLU A 180 6.75 9.57 18.94
CA GLU A 180 6.35 8.23 18.51
C GLU A 180 5.74 8.26 17.10
N LYS A 181 4.97 9.31 16.77
CA LYS A 181 4.40 9.52 15.44
C LYS A 181 5.48 9.75 14.39
N GLU A 182 6.50 10.55 14.72
CA GLU A 182 7.63 10.81 13.83
C GLU A 182 8.42 9.54 13.55
N LYS A 183 8.74 8.76 14.60
CA LYS A 183 9.42 7.46 14.45
C LYS A 183 8.62 6.49 13.60
N LEU A 184 7.30 6.42 13.83
CA LEU A 184 6.42 5.54 13.08
C LEU A 184 6.24 6.01 11.63
N SER A 185 6.15 7.32 11.38
CA SER A 185 6.09 7.89 10.03
C SER A 185 7.34 7.54 9.24
N TYR A 186 8.53 7.69 9.85
CA TYR A 186 9.79 7.29 9.24
C TYR A 186 9.87 5.79 8.96
N LYS A 187 9.51 4.95 9.94
CA LYS A 187 9.43 3.50 9.70
C LYS A 187 8.48 3.15 8.54
N SER A 188 7.34 3.85 8.45
CA SER A 188 6.37 3.64 7.37
C SER A 188 6.92 4.08 6.02
N SER A 189 7.62 5.21 5.96
CA SER A 189 8.27 5.69 4.74
C SER A 189 9.36 4.74 4.26
N CYS A 190 10.17 4.19 5.18
CA CYS A 190 11.18 3.18 4.85
C CYS A 190 10.56 1.93 4.20
N TRP A 191 9.45 1.42 4.74
CA TRP A 191 8.76 0.26 4.16
C TRP A 191 8.19 0.53 2.77
N LEU A 192 7.63 1.73 2.55
CA LEU A 192 7.10 2.14 1.26
C LEU A 192 8.21 2.34 0.23
N ALA A 193 9.32 2.99 0.62
CA ALA A 193 10.50 3.12 -0.21
C ALA A 193 11.05 1.74 -0.60
N HIS A 194 11.13 0.81 0.34
CA HIS A 194 11.58 -0.56 0.09
C HIS A 194 10.64 -1.34 -0.83
N GLY A 195 9.33 -1.27 -0.60
CA GLY A 195 8.34 -1.88 -1.48
C GLY A 195 8.40 -1.33 -2.90
N TRP A 196 8.52 -0.01 -3.05
CA TRP A 196 8.64 0.64 -4.36
C TRP A 196 9.91 0.24 -5.10
N ASN A 197 11.08 0.35 -4.47
CA ASN A 197 12.36 0.05 -5.11
C ASN A 197 12.50 -1.42 -5.53
N LEU A 198 11.78 -2.32 -4.86
CA LEU A 198 11.72 -3.73 -5.24
C LEU A 198 10.67 -4.03 -6.32
N ALA A 199 9.56 -3.29 -6.35
CA ALA A 199 8.47 -3.53 -7.30
C ALA A 199 8.65 -2.79 -8.64
N GLN A 200 9.15 -1.55 -8.62
CA GLN A 200 9.28 -0.67 -9.79
C GLN A 200 10.01 -1.34 -10.99
N PRO A 201 11.09 -2.12 -10.82
CA PRO A 201 11.77 -2.76 -11.95
C PRO A 201 10.89 -3.73 -12.76
N TYR A 202 9.73 -4.13 -12.21
CA TYR A 202 8.79 -5.04 -12.85
C TYR A 202 7.54 -4.34 -13.41
N PHE A 203 7.40 -3.03 -13.20
CA PHE A 203 6.28 -2.28 -13.73
C PHE A 203 6.49 -1.98 -15.22
N PRO A 204 5.43 -2.06 -16.05
CA PRO A 204 5.48 -1.53 -17.40
C PRO A 204 5.85 -0.05 -17.40
N GLU A 205 6.55 0.39 -18.45
CA GLU A 205 7.03 1.77 -18.60
C GLU A 205 5.88 2.79 -18.45
N GLU A 206 4.72 2.52 -19.05
CA GLU A 206 3.51 3.37 -18.95
C GLU A 206 3.00 3.57 -17.51
N VAL A 207 3.26 2.62 -16.60
CA VAL A 207 2.91 2.74 -15.18
C VAL A 207 3.94 3.61 -14.45
N VAL A 208 5.23 3.38 -14.70
CA VAL A 208 6.32 4.16 -14.09
C VAL A 208 6.21 5.63 -14.52
N ASP A 209 5.90 5.89 -15.79
CA ASP A 209 5.72 7.24 -16.32
C ASP A 209 4.54 7.98 -15.71
N ASP A 210 3.42 7.29 -15.44
CA ASP A 210 2.27 7.88 -14.73
C ASP A 210 2.68 8.35 -13.32
N TYR A 211 3.41 7.52 -12.58
CA TYR A 211 3.93 7.89 -11.27
C TYR A 211 4.93 9.05 -11.32
N ASN A 212 5.87 9.03 -12.27
CA ASN A 212 6.85 10.10 -12.45
C ASN A 212 6.18 11.44 -12.79
N LYS A 213 5.20 11.41 -13.70
CA LYS A 213 4.44 12.60 -14.10
C LYS A 213 3.67 13.22 -12.93
N VAL A 214 2.95 12.40 -12.17
CA VAL A 214 2.18 12.89 -11.00
C VAL A 214 3.12 13.40 -9.92
N THR A 215 4.22 12.68 -9.64
CA THR A 215 5.22 13.09 -8.65
C THR A 215 5.86 14.43 -9.02
N ALA A 216 6.22 14.63 -10.29
CA ALA A 216 6.72 15.90 -10.79
C ALA A 216 5.69 17.04 -10.62
N ALA A 217 4.41 16.77 -10.90
CA ALA A 217 3.34 17.75 -10.78
C ALA A 217 3.10 18.23 -9.33
N VAL A 218 3.40 17.40 -8.33
CA VAL A 218 3.32 17.77 -6.90
C VAL A 218 4.66 18.27 -6.34
N GLY A 219 5.55 18.74 -7.20
CA GLY A 219 6.83 19.35 -6.79
C GLY A 219 7.98 18.36 -6.60
N GLY A 220 7.81 17.10 -7.02
CA GLY A 220 8.84 16.07 -6.93
C GLY A 220 9.16 15.65 -5.50
N VAL A 221 8.16 15.68 -4.61
CA VAL A 221 8.28 15.13 -3.26
C VAL A 221 8.18 13.61 -3.30
N GLY A 222 8.94 12.94 -2.44
CA GLY A 222 8.89 11.49 -2.28
C GLY A 222 8.50 11.11 -0.86
N MET A 223 8.26 9.83 -0.62
CA MET A 223 7.93 9.29 0.70
C MET A 223 9.13 9.39 1.66
N ASP A 224 9.20 10.47 2.43
CA ASP A 224 10.37 10.90 3.22
C ASP A 224 10.07 11.13 4.72
N ALA A 225 8.84 10.85 5.15
CA ALA A 225 8.33 11.18 6.48
C ALA A 225 8.35 12.68 6.83
N GLY A 226 8.23 13.55 5.83
CA GLY A 226 8.24 15.01 6.00
C GLY A 226 9.61 15.55 6.42
N ARG A 227 10.68 14.76 6.25
CA ARG A 227 12.05 15.11 6.68
C ARG A 227 12.90 15.72 5.57
N TRP A 228 12.41 15.73 4.33
CA TRP A 228 13.20 16.06 3.16
C TRP A 228 12.58 17.21 2.35
N SER A 229 12.94 18.44 2.73
CA SER A 229 12.85 19.59 1.83
C SER A 229 14.13 19.65 1.00
N LYS A 230 14.01 19.54 -0.34
CA LYS A 230 15.10 19.50 -1.32
C LYS A 230 16.31 20.40 -0.97
N GLY A 231 17.51 19.82 -0.99
CA GLY A 231 18.80 20.49 -1.09
C GLY A 231 19.55 20.01 -2.34
N LYS A 232 20.42 20.85 -2.91
CA LYS A 232 20.84 20.79 -4.33
C LYS A 232 21.64 19.53 -4.76
N ASP A 233 22.28 18.78 -3.88
CA ASP A 233 23.25 17.74 -4.30
C ASP A 233 22.95 16.34 -3.73
N ASN A 234 21.78 16.12 -3.13
CA ASN A 234 21.46 14.97 -2.29
C ASN A 234 20.92 13.77 -3.10
N THR A 235 21.72 13.29 -4.06
CA THR A 235 21.37 12.26 -5.07
C THR A 235 21.28 10.83 -4.56
N VAL A 236 21.79 10.57 -3.35
CA VAL A 236 21.74 9.26 -2.69
C VAL A 236 20.89 9.36 -1.43
N LEU A 237 19.72 8.73 -1.49
CA LEU A 237 18.70 8.67 -0.44
C LEU A 237 18.89 7.40 0.37
N ARG A 238 18.70 7.48 1.68
CA ARG A 238 18.91 6.35 2.58
C ARG A 238 17.64 6.01 3.36
N TYR A 239 17.41 4.72 3.55
CA TYR A 239 16.37 4.24 4.45
C TYR A 239 16.79 2.93 5.09
N ILE A 240 16.18 2.62 6.24
CA ILE A 240 16.52 1.45 7.06
C ILE A 240 15.32 0.51 7.14
N VAL A 241 15.55 -0.76 6.86
CA VAL A 241 14.53 -1.82 6.98
C VAL A 241 15.02 -2.89 7.96
N PRO A 242 14.21 -3.25 8.96
CA PRO A 242 14.55 -4.35 9.84
C PRO A 242 14.36 -5.69 9.10
N GLU A 243 15.44 -6.48 9.02
CA GLU A 243 15.39 -7.84 8.48
C GLU A 243 15.97 -8.86 9.47
N GLY A 244 15.09 -9.46 10.27
CA GLY A 244 15.48 -10.45 11.28
C GLY A 244 16.11 -9.75 12.48
N GLU A 245 17.36 -10.10 12.79
CA GLU A 245 18.09 -9.55 13.94
C GLU A 245 18.90 -8.29 13.62
N ALA A 246 19.02 -7.93 12.34
CA ALA A 246 19.77 -6.77 11.88
C ALA A 246 18.88 -5.75 11.17
N ASP A 247 19.37 -4.52 11.11
CA ASP A 247 18.80 -3.45 10.32
C ASP A 247 19.62 -3.24 9.05
N TYR A 248 18.94 -3.16 7.92
CA TYR A 248 19.59 -3.04 6.63
C TYR A 248 19.44 -1.62 6.10
N LEU A 249 20.57 -0.95 5.88
CA LEU A 249 20.66 0.38 5.31
C LEU A 249 20.72 0.29 3.78
N TYR A 250 19.71 0.81 3.10
CA TYR A 250 19.64 0.87 1.64
C TYR A 250 19.95 2.28 1.14
N GLU A 251 20.52 2.35 -0.07
CA GLU A 251 20.84 3.60 -0.78
C GLU A 251 20.10 3.61 -2.12
N THR A 252 19.28 4.61 -2.40
CA THR A 252 18.51 4.75 -3.66
C THR A 252 18.64 6.14 -4.25
N SER A 253 18.41 6.29 -5.55
CA SER A 253 18.23 7.59 -6.21
C SER A 253 16.79 8.10 -6.10
N ASP A 254 15.82 7.21 -5.85
CA ASP A 254 14.39 7.49 -5.96
C ASP A 254 13.61 6.96 -4.75
N LEU A 255 12.89 7.86 -4.08
CA LEU A 255 11.92 7.49 -3.06
C LEU A 255 10.65 6.95 -3.70
N ALA A 256 9.84 6.25 -2.89
CA ALA A 256 8.49 5.90 -3.30
C ALA A 256 7.66 7.16 -3.61
N PRO A 257 6.61 7.04 -4.46
CA PRO A 257 5.62 8.08 -4.67
C PRO A 257 5.09 8.66 -3.36
N PRO A 258 4.68 9.93 -3.36
CA PRO A 258 4.50 10.70 -2.12
C PRO A 258 3.30 10.27 -1.27
N CYS A 259 2.39 9.45 -1.78
CA CYS A 259 1.21 8.99 -1.07
C CYS A 259 1.02 7.48 -1.20
N ALA A 260 0.57 6.85 -0.12
CA ALA A 260 0.21 5.45 -0.06
C ALA A 260 -0.90 5.19 0.96
N ASN A 261 -1.38 3.96 0.98
CA ASN A 261 -2.30 3.49 2.01
C ASN A 261 -1.75 2.21 2.63
N PHE A 262 -1.88 2.10 3.95
CA PHE A 262 -1.84 0.83 4.64
C PHE A 262 -3.26 0.39 4.93
N SER A 263 -3.53 -0.90 4.78
CA SER A 263 -4.86 -1.45 4.98
C SER A 263 -4.82 -2.84 5.60
N LYS A 264 -5.79 -3.14 6.46
CA LYS A 264 -6.06 -4.47 6.99
C LYS A 264 -7.56 -4.71 6.93
N ASN A 265 -7.96 -5.83 6.33
CA ASN A 265 -9.36 -6.24 6.17
C ASN A 265 -10.28 -5.12 5.61
N TYR A 266 -9.69 -4.12 4.96
CA TYR A 266 -10.40 -3.01 4.35
C TYR A 266 -11.19 -3.54 3.17
N VAL A 267 -12.45 -3.14 3.08
CA VAL A 267 -13.27 -3.42 1.91
C VAL A 267 -13.96 -2.15 1.46
N LYS A 268 -14.09 -2.02 0.14
CA LYS A 268 -14.97 -1.01 -0.43
C LYS A 268 -15.82 -1.69 -1.47
N GLY A 269 -17.11 -1.34 -1.50
CA GLY A 269 -17.96 -1.82 -2.58
C GLY A 269 -17.38 -1.38 -3.93
N THR A 270 -17.54 -2.19 -4.98
CA THR A 270 -16.95 -1.91 -6.30
C THR A 270 -17.26 -0.48 -6.74
N HIS A 271 -16.28 0.30 -7.14
CA HIS A 271 -16.46 1.72 -7.43
C HIS A 271 -15.39 2.21 -8.41
N LYS A 272 -15.60 3.43 -8.91
CA LYS A 272 -14.58 4.20 -9.61
C LYS A 272 -14.00 5.22 -8.63
N ASP A 273 -12.68 5.26 -8.53
CA ASP A 273 -11.99 6.32 -7.79
C ASP A 273 -11.41 7.32 -8.78
N SER A 274 -11.49 8.60 -8.42
CA SER A 274 -10.79 9.68 -9.11
C SER A 274 -9.47 9.89 -8.39
N ASN A 275 -8.36 9.52 -9.03
CA ASN A 275 -7.00 9.67 -8.51
C ASN A 275 -6.17 10.52 -9.47
N ALA A 276 -5.08 11.11 -8.97
CA ALA A 276 -4.11 11.81 -9.80
C ALA A 276 -3.38 10.84 -10.75
N ASN A 277 -3.04 9.66 -10.23
CA ASN A 277 -2.50 8.55 -11.01
C ASN A 277 -3.61 7.80 -11.76
N LYS A 278 -3.33 7.45 -13.02
CA LYS A 278 -4.15 6.49 -13.78
C LYS A 278 -4.04 5.09 -13.19
N PHE A 279 -2.85 4.72 -12.71
CA PHE A 279 -2.56 3.38 -12.20
C PHE A 279 -2.39 3.34 -10.69
N GLY A 280 -2.55 2.16 -10.11
CA GLY A 280 -2.28 1.91 -8.70
C GLY A 280 -1.46 0.65 -8.51
N SER A 281 -0.49 0.69 -7.60
CA SER A 281 0.26 -0.48 -7.14
C SER A 281 -0.23 -0.94 -5.77
N SER A 282 -0.35 -2.26 -5.57
CA SER A 282 -0.68 -2.84 -4.28
C SER A 282 0.29 -3.97 -3.92
N ILE A 283 0.70 -4.01 -2.67
CA ILE A 283 1.53 -5.06 -2.09
C ILE A 283 0.71 -5.75 -1.01
N THR A 284 0.48 -7.05 -1.18
CA THR A 284 -0.18 -7.86 -0.15
C THR A 284 0.87 -8.52 0.73
N THR A 285 0.97 -8.11 2.00
CA THR A 285 1.93 -8.68 2.96
C THR A 285 1.39 -9.88 3.74
N SER A 286 0.09 -10.15 3.66
CA SER A 286 -0.54 -11.27 4.36
C SER A 286 -1.92 -11.58 3.78
N ARG A 287 -2.24 -12.87 3.72
CA ARG A 287 -3.60 -13.40 3.53
C ARG A 287 -3.97 -14.33 4.69
N LEU A 288 -3.72 -13.89 5.92
CA LEU A 288 -4.15 -14.67 7.09
C LEU A 288 -5.69 -14.67 7.17
N LYS A 289 -6.30 -15.86 7.33
CA LYS A 289 -7.72 -16.04 7.69
C LYS A 289 -7.98 -15.55 9.13
N GLN A 290 -7.70 -14.28 9.43
CA GLN A 290 -8.06 -13.65 10.70
C GLN A 290 -9.37 -12.88 10.54
N MET A 291 -10.46 -13.60 10.23
CA MET A 291 -11.82 -13.05 10.35
C MET A 291 -12.55 -13.54 11.61
N VAL A 292 -11.97 -14.46 12.39
CA VAL A 292 -12.71 -15.17 13.45
C VAL A 292 -12.67 -14.49 14.83
N SER A 293 -12.08 -13.29 15.00
CA SER A 293 -12.01 -12.66 16.34
C SER A 293 -12.31 -11.16 16.40
N LEU A 294 -13.19 -10.63 15.54
CA LEU A 294 -13.60 -9.22 15.64
C LEU A 294 -14.60 -8.94 16.79
N ASN A 295 -15.04 -9.96 17.55
CA ASN A 295 -15.99 -9.80 18.66
C ASN A 295 -15.39 -9.57 20.06
N THR A 296 -14.10 -9.28 20.19
CA THR A 296 -13.54 -8.93 21.51
C THR A 296 -12.68 -7.69 21.46
N ARG A 297 -13.29 -6.56 21.87
CA ARG A 297 -12.72 -5.34 22.48
C ARG A 297 -13.17 -4.06 21.78
N ARG A 298 -14.48 -3.81 21.85
CA ARG A 298 -15.00 -2.46 22.13
C ARG A 298 -15.96 -2.58 23.31
N THR A 299 -15.39 -2.64 24.49
CA THR A 299 -16.10 -2.34 25.73
C THR A 299 -15.20 -1.44 26.55
N ILE A 300 -15.65 -0.18 26.65
CA ILE A 300 -15.26 0.93 27.55
C ILE A 300 -13.89 1.55 27.31
#